data_AF-A0A959KIU7-F1
#
_entry.id   AF-A0A959KIU7-F1
#
_cell.length_a   1.000
_cell.length_b   1.000
_cell.length_c   1.000
_cell.angle_alpha   90.00
_cell.angle_beta   90.00
_cell.angle_gamma   90.00
#
_symmetry.space_group_name_H-M   'P 1'
#
loop_
_entity.id
_entity.type
_entity.pdbx_description
1 polymer ?
#
loop_
_entity_poly.entity_id
_entity_poly.type
_entity_poly.pdbx_seq_one_letter_code
_entity_poly.pdbx_strand_id
1 'polypeptide(L)'
;MKDHAGVSRTQAFWWVALSYVLALAVAAAIVLLLPSDWHPMKAIALADVAATIVVFAASYLTRNSSFYDPYWSVIPIFISAYLLWLGWENGADHWRSALAFALVCAWGIRLTWNWARGWTGLEHEDWRYGQLAEQTGRWYWLVSFSGIHLFPTVLVFLGCLPLYPAQAIDNAPFQGLDLLAVAVTLVGIGFELFADNQKRRFSLQPANRGKTITSGLWAFSRHPNYFGEITFWLGLFLFGLAADPTYWWTMAGYLAMVWLFWFISIPMM
;
A
#
# COMPACT_ATOMS: atom_id res chain seq x y z
N MET A 1 5.53 -19.86 -22.37
CA MET A 1 6.50 -20.21 -21.30
C MET A 1 7.15 -18.93 -20.81
N LYS A 2 7.07 -18.63 -19.51
CA LYS A 2 7.85 -17.58 -18.87
C LYS A 2 9.30 -18.08 -18.81
N ASP A 3 10.21 -17.47 -19.56
CA ASP A 3 11.60 -17.92 -19.62
C ASP A 3 12.38 -17.26 -18.49
N HIS A 4 12.16 -17.73 -17.27
CA HIS A 4 12.90 -17.31 -16.07
C HIS A 4 13.97 -18.31 -15.66
N ALA A 5 14.30 -19.26 -16.54
CA ALA A 5 15.26 -20.32 -16.26
C ALA A 5 16.58 -19.71 -15.78
N GLY A 6 16.94 -19.99 -14.52
CA GLY A 6 18.20 -19.56 -13.92
C GLY A 6 18.17 -18.28 -13.09
N VAL A 7 17.03 -17.59 -12.93
CA VAL A 7 16.95 -16.43 -12.03
C VAL A 7 16.72 -16.90 -10.59
N SER A 8 17.74 -16.72 -9.74
CA SER A 8 17.62 -17.00 -8.30
C SER A 8 16.66 -16.03 -7.60
N ARG A 9 16.11 -16.44 -6.46
CA ARG A 9 15.26 -15.58 -5.61
C ARG A 9 15.93 -14.27 -5.23
N THR A 10 17.24 -14.29 -4.95
CA THR A 10 18.02 -13.08 -4.64
C THR A 10 18.09 -12.14 -5.83
N GLN A 11 18.36 -12.65 -7.04
CA GLN A 11 18.32 -11.84 -8.27
C GLN A 11 16.91 -11.29 -8.54
N ALA A 12 15.87 -12.07 -8.26
CA ALA A 12 14.49 -11.63 -8.40
C ALA A 12 14.16 -10.45 -7.46
N PHE A 13 14.63 -10.48 -6.21
CA PHE A 13 14.53 -9.32 -5.32
C PHE A 13 15.32 -8.11 -5.79
N TRP A 14 16.50 -8.30 -6.37
CA TRP A 14 17.27 -7.21 -6.97
C TRP A 14 16.51 -6.53 -8.11
N TRP A 15 15.83 -7.31 -8.96
CA TRP A 15 14.96 -6.76 -10.01
C TRP A 15 13.83 -5.90 -9.42
N VAL A 16 13.15 -6.39 -8.37
CA VAL A 16 12.08 -5.61 -7.69
C VAL A 16 12.66 -4.32 -7.08
N ALA A 17 13.75 -4.44 -6.32
CA ALA A 17 14.39 -3.30 -5.67
C ALA A 17 14.86 -2.24 -6.67
N LEU A 18 15.54 -2.65 -7.74
CA LEU A 18 16.00 -1.73 -8.80
C LEU A 18 14.81 -1.03 -9.47
N SER A 19 13.75 -1.78 -9.75
CA SER A 19 12.53 -1.23 -10.36
C SER A 19 11.88 -0.18 -9.47
N TYR A 20 11.86 -0.40 -8.15
CA TYR A 20 11.28 0.54 -7.19
C TYR A 20 12.18 1.76 -6.98
N VAL A 21 13.50 1.58 -6.93
CA VAL A 21 14.45 2.71 -6.90
C VAL A 21 14.27 3.59 -8.14
N LEU A 22 14.15 2.98 -9.33
CA LEU A 22 13.90 3.72 -10.56
C LEU A 22 12.53 4.43 -10.52
N ALA A 23 11.48 3.74 -10.07
CA ALA A 23 10.14 4.32 -9.95
C ALA A 23 10.13 5.53 -9.00
N LEU A 24 10.81 5.44 -7.86
CA LEU A 24 10.96 6.53 -6.89
C LEU A 24 11.82 7.67 -7.42
N ALA A 25 12.87 7.37 -8.19
CA ALA A 25 13.67 8.40 -8.85
C ALA A 25 12.84 9.18 -9.90
N VAL A 26 11.99 8.47 -10.67
CA VAL A 26 11.04 9.12 -11.59
C VAL A 26 10.02 9.95 -10.83
N ALA A 27 9.43 9.43 -9.75
CA ALA A 27 8.51 10.21 -8.91
C ALA A 27 9.17 11.49 -8.37
N ALA A 28 10.38 11.38 -7.81
CA ALA A 28 11.13 12.52 -7.29
C ALA A 28 11.42 13.55 -8.39
N ALA A 29 11.84 13.11 -9.58
CA ALA A 29 12.05 13.99 -10.71
C ALA A 29 10.76 14.73 -11.12
N ILE A 30 9.62 14.04 -11.17
CA ILE A 30 8.33 14.68 -11.48
C ILE A 30 7.99 15.74 -10.44
N VAL A 31 8.13 15.45 -9.15
CA VAL A 31 7.88 16.43 -8.08
C VAL A 31 8.80 17.65 -8.18
N LEU A 32 10.09 17.46 -8.50
CA LEU A 32 11.07 18.54 -8.62
C LEU A 32 10.92 19.38 -9.90
N LEU A 33 10.36 18.80 -10.97
CA LEU A 33 10.19 19.46 -12.27
C LEU A 33 8.83 20.16 -12.40
N LEU A 34 7.84 19.76 -11.60
CA LEU A 34 6.52 20.39 -11.64
C LEU A 34 6.54 21.79 -11.00
N PRO A 35 5.68 22.71 -11.45
CA PRO A 35 5.62 24.06 -10.91
C PRO A 35 5.33 24.06 -9.40
N SER A 36 6.07 24.88 -8.65
CA SER A 36 5.97 24.94 -7.18
C SER A 36 4.68 25.59 -6.68
N ASP A 37 3.93 26.29 -7.54
CA ASP A 37 2.62 26.87 -7.25
C ASP A 37 1.49 25.82 -7.31
N TRP A 38 1.76 24.62 -7.82
CA TRP A 38 0.78 23.54 -7.79
C TRP A 38 0.58 23.01 -6.36
N HIS A 39 -0.67 22.66 -6.06
CA HIS A 39 -0.98 21.97 -4.81
C HIS A 39 -0.15 20.66 -4.71
N PRO A 40 0.59 20.41 -3.62
CA PRO A 40 1.53 19.28 -3.51
C PRO A 40 0.91 17.92 -3.84
N MET A 41 -0.33 17.68 -3.40
CA MET A 41 -1.06 16.44 -3.71
C MET A 41 -1.28 16.19 -5.21
N LYS A 42 -1.36 17.22 -6.05
CA LYS A 42 -1.43 17.04 -7.51
C LYS A 42 -0.10 16.55 -8.08
N ALA A 43 1.01 17.11 -7.59
CA ALA A 43 2.35 16.67 -7.98
C ALA A 43 2.60 15.22 -7.53
N ILE A 44 2.22 14.88 -6.30
CA ILE A 44 2.30 13.52 -5.76
C ILE A 44 1.45 12.55 -6.60
N ALA A 45 0.22 12.91 -6.97
CA ALA A 45 -0.64 12.06 -7.80
C ALA A 45 0.01 11.73 -9.16
N LEU A 46 0.57 12.75 -9.84
CA LEU A 46 1.26 12.55 -11.11
C LEU A 46 2.54 11.72 -10.95
N ALA A 47 3.30 11.97 -9.87
CA ALA A 47 4.51 11.23 -9.55
C ALA A 47 4.22 9.75 -9.24
N ASP A 48 3.14 9.45 -8.51
CA ASP A 48 2.71 8.10 -8.18
C ASP A 48 2.23 7.32 -9.42
N VAL A 49 1.47 7.98 -10.30
CA VAL A 49 1.11 7.39 -11.61
C VAL A 49 2.36 7.13 -12.46
N ALA A 50 3.30 8.07 -12.53
CA ALA A 50 4.54 7.90 -13.29
C ALA A 50 5.40 6.75 -12.74
N ALA A 51 5.53 6.65 -11.42
CA ALA A 51 6.24 5.56 -10.76
C ALA A 51 5.52 4.21 -10.97
N THR A 52 4.20 4.18 -10.95
CA THR A 52 3.40 3.00 -11.28
C THR A 52 3.63 2.55 -12.73
N ILE A 53 3.79 3.47 -13.68
CA ILE A 53 4.14 3.13 -15.08
C ILE A 53 5.51 2.44 -15.15
N VAL A 54 6.49 2.89 -14.35
CA VAL A 54 7.81 2.24 -14.26
C VAL A 54 7.69 0.82 -13.69
N VAL A 55 6.92 0.64 -12.60
CA VAL A 55 6.67 -0.68 -12.00
C VAL A 55 5.95 -1.60 -12.98
N PHE A 56 4.97 -1.08 -13.72
CA PHE A 56 4.27 -1.82 -14.76
C PHE A 56 5.20 -2.22 -15.91
N ALA A 57 6.09 -1.33 -16.36
CA ALA A 57 7.07 -1.66 -17.39
C ALA A 57 7.99 -2.81 -16.92
N ALA A 58 8.47 -2.77 -15.67
CA ALA A 58 9.24 -3.87 -15.09
C ALA A 58 8.42 -5.17 -15.00
N SER A 59 7.15 -5.09 -14.58
CA SER A 59 6.21 -6.21 -14.57
C SER A 59 6.02 -6.84 -15.95
N TYR A 60 5.86 -6.01 -16.98
CA TYR A 60 5.70 -6.43 -18.37
C TYR A 60 6.96 -7.14 -18.89
N LEU A 61 8.13 -6.55 -18.66
CA LEU A 61 9.42 -7.11 -19.07
C LEU A 61 9.72 -8.44 -18.38
N THR A 62 9.38 -8.56 -17.10
CA THR A 62 9.58 -9.77 -16.30
C THR A 62 8.40 -10.73 -16.35
N ARG A 63 7.33 -10.43 -17.11
CA ARG A 63 6.12 -11.26 -17.20
C ARG A 63 5.56 -11.69 -15.85
N ASN A 64 5.62 -10.79 -14.87
CA ASN A 64 5.18 -11.05 -13.50
C ASN A 64 4.42 -9.83 -12.95
N SER A 65 3.10 -9.94 -12.85
CA SER A 65 2.22 -8.88 -12.31
C SER A 65 2.28 -8.76 -10.79
N SER A 66 2.81 -9.77 -10.09
CA SER A 66 3.13 -9.67 -8.66
C SER A 66 4.30 -8.73 -8.34
N PHE A 67 4.95 -8.11 -9.35
CA PHE A 67 5.85 -6.97 -9.13
C PHE A 67 5.17 -5.80 -8.45
N TYR A 68 3.86 -5.65 -8.59
CA TYR A 68 3.10 -4.57 -7.96
C TYR A 68 2.72 -4.89 -6.51
N ASP A 69 2.64 -6.18 -6.14
CA ASP A 69 2.09 -6.63 -4.86
C ASP A 69 2.76 -6.02 -3.60
N PRO A 70 4.08 -5.73 -3.56
CA PRO A 70 4.66 -4.97 -2.44
C PRO A 70 4.59 -3.45 -2.65
N TYR A 71 4.52 -2.96 -3.89
CA TYR A 71 4.64 -1.55 -4.25
C TYR A 71 3.60 -0.68 -3.55
N TRP A 72 2.36 -1.15 -3.51
CA TRP A 72 1.24 -0.43 -2.88
C TRP A 72 1.42 -0.21 -1.36
N SER A 73 2.28 -1.00 -0.70
CA SER A 73 2.68 -0.81 0.70
C SER A 73 3.98 -0.03 0.88
N VAL A 74 4.79 0.08 -0.17
CA VAL A 74 6.04 0.84 -0.19
C VAL A 74 5.79 2.31 -0.47
N ILE A 75 4.94 2.63 -1.45
CA ILE A 75 4.75 4.02 -1.90
C ILE A 75 4.19 4.97 -0.81
N PRO A 76 3.31 4.56 0.12
CA PRO A 76 2.84 5.45 1.19
C PRO A 76 3.95 5.96 2.10
N ILE A 77 5.03 5.18 2.30
CA ILE A 77 6.19 5.60 3.09
C ILE A 77 6.86 6.81 2.46
N PHE A 78 7.03 6.81 1.13
CA PHE A 78 7.68 7.90 0.41
C PHE A 78 6.76 9.12 0.25
N ILE A 79 5.45 8.91 0.06
CA ILE A 79 4.46 9.99 0.11
C ILE A 79 4.51 10.68 1.47
N SER A 80 4.46 9.91 2.57
CA SER A 80 4.52 10.45 3.92
C SER A 80 5.85 11.15 4.23
N ALA A 81 6.98 10.60 3.76
CA ALA A 81 8.29 11.23 3.92
C ALA A 81 8.38 12.59 3.21
N TYR A 82 7.84 12.69 1.99
CA TYR A 82 7.80 13.94 1.25
C TYR A 82 6.89 14.99 1.91
N LEU A 83 5.71 14.58 2.38
CA LEU A 83 4.79 15.47 3.10
C LEU A 83 5.39 15.95 4.44
N LEU A 84 6.05 15.06 5.17
CA LEU A 84 6.80 15.39 6.39
C LEU A 84 7.89 16.44 6.12
N TRP A 85 8.62 16.31 5.00
CA TRP A 85 9.62 17.28 4.59
C TRP A 85 9.01 18.67 4.30
N LEU A 86 7.86 18.73 3.61
CA LEU A 86 7.14 19.98 3.38
C LEU A 86 6.66 20.63 4.69
N GLY A 87 6.11 19.84 5.61
CA GLY A 87 5.58 20.35 6.87
C GLY A 87 6.61 20.93 7.81
N TRP A 88 7.86 20.47 7.70
CA TRP A 88 8.96 20.97 8.52
C TRP A 88 9.16 22.48 8.39
N GLU A 89 8.97 23.03 7.19
CA GLU A 89 9.06 24.47 6.93
C GLU A 89 7.70 25.18 7.07
N ASN A 90 6.60 24.46 6.85
CA ASN A 90 5.24 25.03 6.80
C ASN A 90 4.53 25.12 8.16
N GLY A 91 5.16 24.71 9.26
CA GLY A 91 4.58 24.82 10.62
C GLY A 91 3.67 23.66 11.02
N ALA A 92 3.74 22.50 10.35
CA ALA A 92 2.98 21.33 10.77
C ALA A 92 3.41 20.83 12.16
N ASP A 93 2.46 20.33 12.96
CA ASP A 93 2.80 19.76 14.27
C ASP A 93 3.78 18.57 14.14
N HIS A 94 4.95 18.71 14.75
CA HIS A 94 6.03 17.73 14.61
C HIS A 94 5.71 16.36 15.23
N TRP A 95 4.93 16.32 16.32
CA TRP A 95 4.60 15.06 16.99
C TRP A 95 3.60 14.25 16.18
N ARG A 96 2.53 14.89 15.71
CA ARG A 96 1.56 14.28 14.79
C ARG A 96 2.28 13.76 13.55
N SER A 97 3.11 14.61 12.94
CA SER A 97 3.78 14.30 11.68
C SER A 97 4.74 13.11 11.83
N ALA A 98 5.53 13.08 12.91
CA ALA A 98 6.46 11.99 13.19
C ALA A 98 5.74 10.67 13.54
N LEU A 99 4.65 10.73 14.32
CA LEU A 99 3.87 9.54 14.69
C LEU A 99 3.14 8.95 13.49
N ALA A 100 2.50 9.78 12.66
CA ALA A 100 1.88 9.34 11.41
C ALA A 100 2.91 8.67 10.50
N PHE A 101 4.09 9.30 10.29
CA PHE A 101 5.16 8.73 9.49
C PHE A 101 5.67 7.39 10.05
N ALA A 102 5.91 7.31 11.36
CA ALA A 102 6.39 6.08 12.01
C ALA A 102 5.38 4.93 11.87
N LEU A 103 4.09 5.22 11.99
CA LEU A 103 3.03 4.21 11.84
C LEU A 103 2.85 3.77 10.38
N VAL A 104 2.95 4.69 9.40
CA VAL A 104 2.98 4.35 7.97
C VAL A 104 4.19 3.47 7.66
N CYS A 105 5.37 3.78 8.21
CA CYS A 105 6.56 2.92 8.10
C CYS A 105 6.32 1.54 8.71
N ALA A 106 5.77 1.48 9.92
CA ALA A 106 5.51 0.22 10.61
C ALA A 106 4.51 -0.66 9.84
N TRP A 107 3.46 -0.06 9.25
CA TRP A 107 2.51 -0.75 8.38
C TRP A 107 3.17 -1.22 7.08
N GLY A 108 3.81 -0.33 6.32
CA GLY A 108 4.34 -0.63 4.99
C GLY A 108 5.49 -1.65 5.03
N ILE A 109 6.43 -1.49 5.97
CA ILE A 109 7.56 -2.43 6.16
C ILE A 109 7.04 -3.82 6.52
N ARG A 110 6.09 -3.90 7.45
CA ARG A 110 5.48 -5.16 7.88
C ARG A 110 4.80 -5.88 6.71
N LEU A 111 4.02 -5.14 5.93
CA LEU A 111 3.24 -5.70 4.83
C LEU A 111 4.16 -6.16 3.70
N THR A 112 5.16 -5.35 3.35
CA THR A 112 6.24 -5.72 2.42
C THR A 112 7.01 -6.95 2.92
N TRP A 113 7.31 -7.04 4.21
CA TRP A 113 7.96 -8.21 4.81
C TRP A 113 7.08 -9.47 4.71
N ASN A 114 5.77 -9.34 4.97
CA ASN A 114 4.84 -10.47 4.89
C ASN A 114 4.78 -11.05 3.47
N TRP A 115 4.84 -10.20 2.45
CA TRP A 115 5.00 -10.61 1.05
C TRP A 115 6.38 -11.25 0.80
N ALA A 116 7.47 -10.56 1.15
CA ALA A 116 8.83 -10.99 0.82
C ALA A 116 9.19 -12.36 1.40
N ARG A 117 8.71 -12.68 2.61
CA ARG A 117 8.94 -14.00 3.24
C ARG A 117 8.16 -15.15 2.56
N GLY A 118 7.12 -14.86 1.79
CA GLY A 118 6.33 -15.85 1.04
C GLY A 118 6.70 -15.96 -0.43
N TRP A 119 7.27 -14.90 -1.01
CA TRP A 119 7.59 -14.85 -2.43
C TRP A 119 8.85 -15.66 -2.78
N THR A 120 8.76 -16.50 -3.81
CA THR A 120 9.81 -17.47 -4.18
C THR A 120 10.64 -17.08 -5.41
N GLY A 121 10.29 -15.99 -6.09
CA GLY A 121 11.02 -15.48 -7.26
C GLY A 121 10.08 -15.16 -8.43
N LEU A 122 10.64 -14.91 -9.62
CA LEU A 122 9.89 -14.45 -10.80
C LEU A 122 8.85 -15.45 -11.32
N GLU A 123 8.95 -16.73 -10.94
CA GLU A 123 7.94 -17.74 -11.26
C GLU A 123 6.73 -17.69 -10.31
N HIS A 124 6.86 -17.02 -9.16
CA HIS A 124 5.78 -16.82 -8.21
C HIS A 124 4.93 -15.62 -8.64
N GLU A 125 3.68 -15.91 -8.99
CA GLU A 125 2.67 -14.91 -9.30
C GLU A 125 1.37 -15.27 -8.59
N ASP A 126 0.61 -14.25 -8.17
CA ASP A 126 -0.72 -14.44 -7.59
C ASP A 126 -1.62 -15.18 -8.60
N TRP A 127 -2.29 -16.22 -8.11
CA TRP A 127 -3.15 -17.08 -8.93
C TRP A 127 -4.29 -16.31 -9.61
N ARG A 128 -4.75 -15.20 -9.02
CA ARG A 128 -5.79 -14.34 -9.60
C ARG A 128 -5.34 -13.73 -10.92
N TYR A 129 -4.05 -13.41 -11.04
CA TYR A 129 -3.49 -12.83 -12.26
C TYR A 129 -3.42 -13.88 -13.38
N GLY A 130 -3.15 -15.14 -13.04
CA GLY A 130 -3.26 -16.26 -13.97
C GLY A 130 -4.67 -16.42 -14.53
N GLN A 131 -5.70 -16.37 -13.68
CA GLN A 131 -7.09 -16.41 -14.12
C GLN A 131 -7.47 -15.22 -15.01
N LEU A 132 -7.03 -14.01 -14.67
CA LEU A 132 -7.23 -12.84 -15.52
C LEU A 132 -6.55 -12.99 -16.88
N ALA A 133 -5.35 -13.56 -16.93
CA ALA A 133 -4.65 -13.84 -18.18
C ALA A 133 -5.41 -14.84 -19.06
N GLU A 134 -5.95 -15.90 -18.47
CA GLU A 134 -6.79 -16.88 -19.18
C GLU A 134 -8.08 -16.26 -19.72
N GLN A 135 -8.73 -15.39 -18.94
CA GLN A 135 -10.00 -14.74 -19.34
C GLN A 135 -9.82 -13.66 -20.42
N THR A 136 -8.71 -12.92 -20.38
CA THR A 136 -8.51 -11.72 -21.21
C THR A 136 -7.58 -11.95 -22.40
N GLY A 137 -6.78 -13.02 -22.38
CA GLY A 137 -5.90 -13.42 -23.47
C GLY A 137 -4.95 -12.30 -23.90
N ARG A 138 -5.03 -11.90 -25.17
CA ARG A 138 -4.19 -10.83 -25.73
C ARG A 138 -4.35 -9.47 -25.03
N TRP A 139 -5.47 -9.24 -24.34
CA TRP A 139 -5.75 -8.00 -23.61
C TRP A 139 -5.19 -7.99 -22.19
N TYR A 140 -4.56 -9.08 -21.75
CA TYR A 140 -4.06 -9.22 -20.38
C TYR A 140 -3.21 -8.04 -19.93
N TRP A 141 -2.30 -7.53 -20.75
CA TRP A 141 -1.43 -6.43 -20.33
C TRP A 141 -2.15 -5.09 -20.18
N LEU A 142 -3.24 -4.87 -20.91
CA LEU A 142 -4.12 -3.72 -20.70
C LEU A 142 -4.88 -3.87 -19.37
N VAL A 143 -5.39 -5.07 -19.09
CA VAL A 143 -6.10 -5.40 -17.84
C VAL A 143 -5.15 -5.37 -16.64
N SER A 144 -3.92 -5.82 -16.80
CA SER A 144 -2.88 -5.78 -15.77
C SER A 144 -2.49 -4.34 -15.46
N PHE A 145 -2.26 -3.50 -16.48
CA PHE A 145 -2.00 -2.08 -16.25
C PHE A 145 -3.16 -1.39 -15.53
N SER A 146 -4.39 -1.56 -16.02
CA SER A 146 -5.56 -0.87 -15.48
C SER A 146 -6.01 -1.40 -14.11
N GLY A 147 -6.16 -2.71 -13.97
CA GLY A 147 -6.75 -3.35 -12.79
C GLY A 147 -5.78 -3.82 -11.71
N ILE A 148 -4.56 -4.26 -12.09
CA ILE A 148 -3.57 -4.76 -11.12
C ILE A 148 -2.64 -3.64 -10.65
N HIS A 149 -2.31 -2.68 -11.51
CA HIS A 149 -1.36 -1.61 -11.19
C HIS A 149 -2.06 -0.27 -10.91
N LEU A 150 -2.70 0.33 -11.91
CA LEU A 150 -3.20 1.70 -11.83
C LEU A 150 -4.36 1.86 -10.86
N PHE A 151 -5.33 0.93 -10.87
CA PHE A 151 -6.50 1.02 -10.01
C PHE A 151 -6.14 0.97 -8.51
N PRO A 152 -5.34 -0.01 -8.02
CA PRO A 152 -4.87 0.04 -6.64
C PRO A 152 -4.01 1.26 -6.32
N THR A 153 -3.19 1.76 -7.27
CA THR A 153 -2.38 2.97 -7.06
C THR A 153 -3.27 4.17 -6.75
N VAL A 154 -4.33 4.37 -7.54
CA VAL A 154 -5.28 5.48 -7.31
C VAL A 154 -5.92 5.34 -5.94
N LEU A 155 -6.34 4.14 -5.54
CA LEU A 155 -6.96 3.92 -4.23
C LEU A 155 -6.00 4.19 -3.07
N VAL A 156 -4.75 3.73 -3.17
CA VAL A 156 -3.69 4.00 -2.18
C VAL A 156 -3.40 5.49 -2.09
N PHE A 157 -3.27 6.18 -3.21
CA PHE A 157 -3.13 7.63 -3.23
C PHE A 157 -4.31 8.32 -2.52
N LEU A 158 -5.55 7.90 -2.80
CA LEU A 158 -6.73 8.42 -2.11
C LEU A 158 -6.66 8.16 -0.59
N GLY A 159 -6.23 6.96 -0.18
CA GLY A 159 -6.00 6.61 1.23
C GLY A 159 -4.94 7.49 1.92
N CYS A 160 -3.98 8.01 1.16
CA CYS A 160 -2.94 8.93 1.65
C CYS A 160 -3.38 10.41 1.72
N LEU A 161 -4.55 10.78 1.20
CA LEU A 161 -5.05 12.17 1.26
C LEU A 161 -5.03 12.81 2.66
N PRO A 162 -5.41 12.10 3.74
CA PRO A 162 -5.37 12.66 5.10
C PRO A 162 -3.97 13.01 5.60
N LEU A 163 -2.91 12.47 4.99
CA LEU A 163 -1.53 12.78 5.37
C LEU A 163 -1.16 14.23 5.04
N TYR A 164 -1.81 14.86 4.05
CA TYR A 164 -1.54 16.25 3.70
C TYR A 164 -1.86 17.23 4.85
N PRO A 165 -3.11 17.31 5.36
CA PRO A 165 -3.39 18.16 6.53
C PRO A 165 -2.60 17.70 7.77
N ALA A 166 -2.36 16.39 7.92
CA ALA A 166 -1.64 15.86 9.08
C ALA A 166 -0.15 16.23 9.11
N GLN A 167 0.51 16.38 7.96
CA GLN A 167 1.98 16.44 7.89
C GLN A 167 2.55 17.63 7.12
N ALA A 168 1.80 18.34 6.26
CA ALA A 168 2.41 19.24 5.28
C ALA A 168 2.04 20.73 5.40
N ILE A 169 1.10 21.08 6.27
CA ILE A 169 0.59 22.46 6.44
C ILE A 169 0.56 22.86 7.91
N ASP A 170 0.57 24.17 8.17
CA ASP A 170 0.24 24.73 9.48
C ASP A 170 -1.13 24.21 9.93
N ASN A 171 -1.19 23.67 11.14
CA ASN A 171 -2.34 22.91 11.62
C ASN A 171 -2.52 23.02 13.13
N ALA A 172 -3.63 22.45 13.63
CA ALA A 172 -3.89 22.45 15.06
C ALA A 172 -2.76 21.71 15.82
N PRO A 173 -2.36 22.17 17.02
CA PRO A 173 -1.41 21.44 17.86
C PRO A 173 -1.87 19.99 18.13
N PHE A 174 -0.91 19.12 18.50
CA PHE A 174 -1.21 17.75 18.93
C PHE A 174 -2.32 17.69 20.00
N GLN A 175 -3.34 16.87 19.78
CA GLN A 175 -4.55 16.85 20.59
C GLN A 175 -5.12 15.44 20.85
N GLY A 176 -6.20 15.33 21.61
CA GLY A 176 -6.78 14.04 22.01
C GLY A 176 -7.19 13.14 20.83
N LEU A 177 -7.63 13.73 19.72
CA LEU A 177 -7.97 12.98 18.52
C LEU A 177 -6.75 12.30 17.87
N ASP A 178 -5.55 12.88 18.03
CA ASP A 178 -4.30 12.25 17.58
C ASP A 178 -3.99 10.97 18.37
N LEU A 179 -4.28 10.95 19.68
CA LEU A 179 -4.14 9.74 20.49
C LEU A 179 -5.10 8.63 20.03
N LEU A 180 -6.32 8.99 19.65
CA LEU A 180 -7.26 8.05 19.06
C LEU A 180 -6.76 7.56 17.69
N ALA A 181 -6.24 8.45 16.85
CA ALA A 181 -5.66 8.09 15.55
C ALA A 181 -4.50 7.10 15.72
N VAL A 182 -3.57 7.36 16.64
CA VAL A 182 -2.47 6.45 17.00
C VAL A 182 -3.02 5.09 17.45
N ALA A 183 -3.97 5.07 18.38
CA ALA A 183 -4.54 3.83 18.92
C ALA A 183 -5.24 3.01 17.83
N VAL A 184 -6.07 3.64 16.99
CA VAL A 184 -6.77 3.00 15.87
C VAL A 184 -5.76 2.42 14.87
N THR A 185 -4.75 3.21 14.50
CA THR A 185 -3.71 2.76 13.55
C THR A 185 -2.93 1.57 14.11
N LEU A 186 -2.52 1.61 15.38
CA LEU A 186 -1.82 0.49 16.04
C LEU A 186 -2.69 -0.77 16.14
N VAL A 187 -3.99 -0.63 16.41
CA VAL A 187 -4.94 -1.74 16.40
C VAL A 187 -5.02 -2.36 15.01
N GLY A 188 -5.16 -1.55 13.96
CA GLY A 188 -5.16 -2.03 12.57
C GLY A 188 -3.90 -2.83 12.24
N ILE A 189 -2.74 -2.23 12.54
CA ILE A 189 -1.43 -2.84 12.33
C ILE A 189 -1.29 -4.17 13.10
N GLY A 190 -1.75 -4.19 14.35
CA GLY A 190 -1.72 -5.38 15.20
C GLY A 190 -2.61 -6.50 14.65
N PHE A 191 -3.84 -6.20 14.24
CA PHE A 191 -4.77 -7.19 13.68
C PHE A 191 -4.21 -7.86 12.43
N GLU A 192 -3.68 -7.07 11.49
CA GLU A 192 -3.01 -7.61 10.30
C GLU A 192 -1.82 -8.50 10.69
N LEU A 193 -0.93 -8.01 11.57
CA LEU A 193 0.26 -8.75 12.00
C LEU A 193 -0.11 -10.12 12.59
N PHE A 194 -1.08 -10.16 13.50
CA PHE A 194 -1.50 -11.41 14.13
C PHE A 194 -2.23 -12.32 13.14
N ALA A 195 -3.15 -11.78 12.34
CA ALA A 195 -3.91 -12.54 11.36
C ALA A 195 -3.01 -13.22 10.32
N ASP A 196 -2.08 -12.47 9.73
CA ASP A 196 -1.17 -12.98 8.71
C ASP A 196 -0.20 -14.03 9.26
N ASN A 197 0.30 -13.83 10.49
CA ASN A 197 1.16 -14.80 11.15
C ASN A 197 0.41 -16.09 11.52
N GLN A 198 -0.84 -15.99 11.97
CA GLN A 198 -1.70 -17.16 12.20
C GLN A 198 -1.93 -17.93 10.90
N LYS A 199 -2.33 -17.24 9.82
CA LYS A 199 -2.58 -17.84 8.50
C LYS A 199 -1.33 -18.54 7.98
N ARG A 200 -0.17 -17.87 8.06
CA ARG A 200 1.10 -18.44 7.60
C ARG A 200 1.51 -19.67 8.41
N ARG A 201 1.43 -19.62 9.74
CA ARG A 201 1.76 -20.77 10.60
C ARG A 201 0.88 -21.98 10.27
N PHE A 202 -0.41 -21.73 10.02
CA PHE A 202 -1.36 -22.76 9.62
C PHE A 202 -1.01 -23.35 8.24
N SER A 203 -0.73 -22.50 7.23
CA SER A 203 -0.46 -22.94 5.86
C SER A 203 0.86 -23.69 5.69
N LEU A 204 1.84 -23.47 6.57
CA LEU A 204 3.12 -24.17 6.54
C LEU A 204 3.04 -25.62 7.07
N GLN A 205 1.95 -26.00 7.74
CA GLN A 205 1.78 -27.37 8.27
C GLN A 205 1.23 -28.30 7.16
N PRO A 206 1.93 -29.40 6.81
CA PRO A 206 1.47 -30.32 5.77
C PRO A 206 0.08 -30.91 6.03
N ALA A 207 -0.28 -31.13 7.30
CA ALA A 207 -1.58 -31.66 7.73
C ALA A 207 -2.78 -30.72 7.44
N ASN A 208 -2.50 -29.46 7.10
CA ASN A 208 -3.49 -28.43 6.83
C ASN A 208 -3.68 -28.14 5.33
N ARG A 209 -2.99 -28.89 4.44
CA ARG A 209 -3.18 -28.74 3.00
C ARG A 209 -4.66 -28.96 2.64
N GLY A 210 -5.24 -28.00 1.90
CA GLY A 210 -6.65 -28.01 1.50
C GLY A 210 -7.65 -27.67 2.61
N LYS A 211 -7.18 -27.33 3.82
CA LYS A 211 -8.05 -26.93 4.94
C LYS A 211 -8.06 -25.41 5.10
N THR A 212 -9.10 -24.91 5.76
CA THR A 212 -9.24 -23.49 6.13
C THR A 212 -8.93 -23.32 7.62
N ILE A 213 -8.21 -22.26 7.96
CA ILE A 213 -7.95 -21.90 9.35
C ILE A 213 -9.25 -21.44 10.03
N THR A 214 -9.54 -21.98 11.21
CA THR A 214 -10.75 -21.67 12.00
C THR A 214 -10.42 -21.38 13.47
N SER A 215 -9.17 -21.03 13.76
CA SER A 215 -8.67 -20.73 15.11
C SER A 215 -8.04 -19.33 15.19
N GLY A 216 -7.90 -18.80 16.40
CA GLY A 216 -7.38 -17.44 16.62
C GLY A 216 -8.34 -16.38 16.06
N LEU A 217 -7.82 -15.36 15.40
CA LEU A 217 -8.64 -14.29 14.81
C LEU A 217 -9.54 -14.80 13.68
N TRP A 218 -9.10 -15.86 13.00
CA TRP A 218 -9.83 -16.50 11.90
C TRP A 218 -11.07 -17.29 12.36
N ALA A 219 -11.23 -17.52 13.67
CA ALA A 219 -12.46 -18.07 14.23
C ALA A 219 -13.61 -17.05 14.25
N PHE A 220 -13.28 -15.75 14.31
CA PHE A 220 -14.26 -14.65 14.44
C PHE A 220 -14.60 -13.99 13.11
N SER A 221 -13.67 -14.00 12.16
CA SER A 221 -13.84 -13.39 10.84
C SER A 221 -13.16 -14.23 9.77
N ARG A 222 -13.75 -14.25 8.56
CA ARG A 222 -13.10 -14.86 7.38
C ARG A 222 -11.90 -14.06 6.87
N HIS A 223 -11.83 -12.77 7.19
CA HIS A 223 -10.77 -11.86 6.73
C HIS A 223 -10.32 -10.89 7.83
N PRO A 224 -9.78 -11.37 8.97
CA PRO A 224 -9.36 -10.51 10.07
C PRO A 224 -8.19 -9.58 9.68
N ASN A 225 -7.39 -9.96 8.69
CA ASN A 225 -6.36 -9.11 8.11
C ASN A 225 -6.97 -7.91 7.34
N TYR A 226 -8.08 -8.10 6.62
CA TYR A 226 -8.75 -6.98 5.94
C TYR A 226 -9.38 -6.00 6.93
N PHE A 227 -9.87 -6.49 8.07
CA PHE A 227 -10.30 -5.60 9.15
C PHE A 227 -9.16 -4.71 9.64
N GLY A 228 -7.97 -5.29 9.87
CA GLY A 228 -6.81 -4.51 10.29
C GLY A 228 -6.40 -3.47 9.23
N GLU A 229 -6.39 -3.87 7.96
CA GLU A 229 -6.05 -3.01 6.83
C GLU A 229 -7.01 -1.82 6.71
N ILE A 230 -8.32 -2.06 6.73
CA ILE A 230 -9.34 -0.99 6.73
C ILE A 230 -9.17 -0.08 7.95
N THR A 231 -8.86 -0.65 9.12
CA THR A 231 -8.67 0.11 10.37
C THR A 231 -7.41 1.01 10.30
N PHE A 232 -6.34 0.57 9.62
CA PHE A 232 -5.17 1.39 9.38
C PHE A 232 -5.52 2.67 8.58
N TRP A 233 -6.27 2.53 7.48
CA TRP A 233 -6.70 3.68 6.67
C TRP A 233 -7.65 4.62 7.42
N LEU A 234 -8.49 4.09 8.32
CA LEU A 234 -9.29 4.91 9.24
C LEU A 234 -8.40 5.75 10.17
N GLY A 235 -7.34 5.14 10.70
CA GLY A 235 -6.36 5.83 11.53
C GLY A 235 -5.69 7.00 10.82
N LEU A 236 -5.30 6.84 9.56
CA LEU A 236 -4.77 7.94 8.75
C LEU A 236 -5.80 9.07 8.57
N PHE A 237 -7.05 8.72 8.28
CA PHE A 237 -8.14 9.72 8.22
C PHE A 237 -8.27 10.51 9.53
N LEU A 238 -8.21 9.84 10.68
CA LEU A 238 -8.30 10.49 11.98
C LEU A 238 -7.14 11.46 12.23
N PHE A 239 -5.92 11.15 11.78
CA PHE A 239 -4.80 12.11 11.85
C PHE A 239 -5.07 13.37 11.03
N GLY A 240 -5.60 13.22 9.81
CA GLY A 240 -5.95 14.37 8.98
C GLY A 240 -7.05 15.23 9.60
N LEU A 241 -8.07 14.59 10.16
CA LEU A 241 -9.17 15.26 10.85
C LEU A 241 -8.71 15.95 12.15
N ALA A 242 -7.76 15.34 12.87
CA ALA A 242 -7.14 15.94 14.05
C ALA A 242 -6.31 17.17 13.71
N ALA A 243 -5.70 17.22 12.53
CA ALA A 243 -4.92 18.36 12.12
C ALA A 243 -5.79 19.55 11.70
N ASP A 244 -6.80 19.28 10.88
CA ASP A 244 -7.74 20.30 10.42
C ASP A 244 -9.10 19.64 10.06
N PRO A 245 -10.16 19.90 10.84
CA PRO A 245 -11.49 19.35 10.58
C PRO A 245 -12.10 19.73 9.22
N THR A 246 -11.61 20.79 8.56
CA THR A 246 -12.08 21.18 7.22
C THR A 246 -11.73 20.14 6.14
N TYR A 247 -10.75 19.27 6.42
CA TYR A 247 -10.35 18.16 5.54
C TYR A 247 -11.16 16.87 5.75
N TRP A 248 -12.36 16.95 6.34
CA TRP A 248 -13.26 15.80 6.50
C TRP A 248 -13.52 15.02 5.20
N TRP A 249 -13.46 15.68 4.05
CA TRP A 249 -13.68 15.08 2.72
C TRP A 249 -12.61 14.03 2.36
N THR A 250 -11.44 14.05 3.00
CA THR A 250 -10.39 13.03 2.84
C THR A 250 -10.83 11.64 3.32
N MET A 251 -11.95 11.54 4.05
CA MET A 251 -12.66 10.29 4.35
C MET A 251 -12.96 9.47 3.08
N ALA A 252 -13.07 10.13 1.91
CA ALA A 252 -13.21 9.46 0.63
C ALA A 252 -12.13 8.40 0.38
N GLY A 253 -10.90 8.61 0.84
CA GLY A 253 -9.81 7.63 0.75
C GLY A 253 -10.06 6.38 1.58
N TYR A 254 -10.46 6.54 2.84
CA TYR A 254 -10.87 5.42 3.70
C TYR A 254 -12.04 4.64 3.09
N LEU A 255 -13.07 5.34 2.61
CA LEU A 255 -14.21 4.71 1.98
C LEU A 255 -13.81 3.96 0.70
N ALA A 256 -12.89 4.51 -0.09
CA ALA A 256 -12.34 3.85 -1.27
C ALA A 256 -11.66 2.51 -0.91
N MET A 257 -10.93 2.45 0.21
CA MET A 257 -10.36 1.20 0.72
C MET A 257 -11.42 0.21 1.19
N VAL A 258 -12.44 0.66 1.92
CA VAL A 258 -13.57 -0.20 2.29
C VAL A 258 -14.23 -0.80 1.05
N TRP A 259 -14.46 0.03 0.02
CA TRP A 259 -15.05 -0.39 -1.25
C TRP A 259 -14.18 -1.43 -1.97
N LEU A 260 -12.87 -1.22 -2.04
CA LEU A 260 -11.92 -2.18 -2.62
C LEU A 260 -12.05 -3.55 -1.95
N PHE A 261 -12.00 -3.59 -0.63
CA PHE A 261 -12.06 -4.87 0.09
C PHE A 261 -13.43 -5.53 -0.07
N TRP A 262 -14.51 -4.77 0.05
CA TRP A 262 -15.87 -5.31 0.02
C TRP A 262 -16.26 -5.82 -1.36
N PHE A 263 -16.04 -5.04 -2.42
CA PHE A 263 -16.59 -5.31 -3.75
C PHE A 263 -15.60 -5.98 -4.70
N ILE A 264 -14.31 -5.96 -4.39
CA ILE A 264 -13.28 -6.51 -5.27
C ILE A 264 -12.50 -7.61 -4.56
N SER A 265 -11.83 -7.31 -3.45
CA SER A 265 -10.92 -8.28 -2.83
C SER A 265 -11.65 -9.50 -2.25
N ILE A 266 -12.73 -9.30 -1.48
CA ILE A 266 -13.49 -10.41 -0.88
C ILE A 266 -14.17 -11.28 -1.95
N PRO A 267 -14.87 -10.73 -2.97
CA PRO A 267 -15.48 -11.54 -4.01
C PRO A 267 -14.49 -12.33 -4.88
N MET A 268 -13.22 -11.93 -4.92
CA MET A 268 -12.15 -12.63 -5.64
C MET A 268 -11.50 -13.78 -4.84
N MET A 269 -11.86 -14.01 -3.58
CA MET A 269 -11.27 -15.07 -2.72
C MET A 269 -12.22 -16.27 -2.55
#